data_AF-A0A529F8Q0-F1
#
_entry.id   AF-A0A529F8Q0-F1
#
_cell.length_a   1.000
_cell.length_b   1.000
_cell.length_c   1.000
_cell.angle_alpha   90.00
_cell.angle_beta   90.00
_cell.angle_gamma   90.00
#
_symmetry.space_group_name_H-M   'P 1'
#
loop_
_entity.id
_entity.type
_entity.pdbx_description
1 polymer ?
#
loop_
_entity_poly.entity_id
_entity_poly.type
_entity_poly.pdbx_seq_one_letter_code
_entity_poly.pdbx_strand_id
1 'polypeptide(L)'
;PLHGVPFTLKDTHDTAGMKTTVGFPPFADYVAKKDSPVVARLKAAGAILIGKTNVATMLSDWQSDNPLFGRTGNPWNLSRTAAAGAAGGCSGHDAVR
;
A
#
# COMPACT_ATOMS: atom_id res chain seq x y z
N PRO A 1 -7.41 13.26 -17.01
CA PRO A 1 -6.38 14.17 -16.41
C PRO A 1 -5.14 13.45 -15.86
N LEU A 2 -5.20 12.14 -15.58
CA LEU A 2 -4.06 11.34 -15.10
C LEU A 2 -3.73 10.16 -16.03
N HIS A 3 -4.09 10.26 -17.31
CA HIS A 3 -3.94 9.14 -18.24
C HIS A 3 -2.47 8.74 -18.37
N GLY A 4 -2.18 7.47 -18.09
CA GLY A 4 -0.82 6.91 -18.15
C GLY A 4 0.06 7.21 -16.93
N VAL A 5 -0.40 7.99 -15.95
CA VAL A 5 0.40 8.34 -14.77
C VAL A 5 0.47 7.14 -13.82
N PRO A 6 1.66 6.60 -13.49
CA PRO A 6 1.79 5.50 -12.55
C PRO A 6 1.55 5.98 -11.11
N PHE A 7 0.93 5.13 -10.30
CA PHE A 7 0.76 5.38 -8.87
C PHE A 7 0.74 4.10 -8.05
N THR A 8 1.02 4.21 -6.76
CA THR A 8 0.87 3.14 -5.78
C THR A 8 -0.27 3.45 -4.80
N LEU A 9 -0.78 2.42 -4.11
CA LEU A 9 -1.78 2.59 -3.06
C LEU A 9 -1.37 1.84 -1.80
N LYS A 10 -1.66 2.41 -0.63
CA LYS A 10 -1.58 1.64 0.61
C LYS A 10 -2.44 0.39 0.53
N ASP A 11 -1.96 -0.68 1.14
CA ASP A 11 -2.66 -1.97 1.22
C ASP A 11 -3.89 -1.96 2.17
N THR A 12 -4.68 -0.90 2.06
CA THR A 12 -5.88 -0.60 2.83
C THR A 12 -7.03 -0.21 1.92
N HIS A 13 -6.73 0.05 0.64
CA HIS A 13 -7.71 0.45 -0.37
C HIS A 13 -8.12 -0.75 -1.21
N ASP A 14 -9.35 -1.19 -1.05
CA ASP A 14 -9.90 -2.25 -1.89
C ASP A 14 -9.75 -1.93 -3.37
N THR A 15 -9.17 -2.89 -4.08
CA THR A 15 -8.88 -2.82 -5.51
C THR A 15 -9.35 -4.12 -6.12
N ALA A 16 -10.34 -4.04 -7.01
CA ALA A 16 -10.97 -5.20 -7.62
C ALA A 16 -9.91 -6.10 -8.27
N GLY A 17 -9.89 -7.38 -7.90
CA GLY A 17 -8.95 -8.37 -8.43
C GLY A 17 -7.55 -8.35 -7.81
N MET A 18 -7.27 -7.49 -6.83
CA MET A 18 -6.02 -7.48 -6.07
C MET A 18 -6.26 -7.84 -4.61
N LYS A 19 -5.22 -8.36 -3.95
CA LYS A 19 -5.24 -8.60 -2.51
C LYS A 19 -5.31 -7.26 -1.76
N THR A 20 -6.12 -7.22 -0.70
CA THR A 20 -6.08 -6.16 0.32
C THR A 20 -5.88 -6.80 1.67
N THR A 21 -4.64 -6.85 2.17
CA THR A 21 -4.33 -7.66 3.36
C THR A 21 -4.34 -6.85 4.65
N VAL A 22 -4.19 -5.52 4.57
CA VAL A 22 -3.96 -4.62 5.72
C VAL A 22 -2.88 -5.13 6.69
N GLY A 23 -1.89 -5.89 6.19
CA GLY A 23 -0.86 -6.52 7.00
C GLY A 23 -1.39 -7.56 8.00
N PHE A 24 -2.64 -8.00 7.87
CA PHE A 24 -3.29 -8.86 8.87
C PHE A 24 -3.45 -10.29 8.34
N PRO A 25 -2.92 -11.33 9.00
CA PRO A 25 -2.93 -12.69 8.47
C PRO A 25 -4.30 -13.24 8.07
N PRO A 26 -5.39 -12.97 8.79
CA PRO A 26 -6.73 -13.36 8.35
C PRO A 26 -7.18 -12.78 6.99
N PHE A 27 -6.53 -11.73 6.50
CA PHE A 27 -6.79 -11.13 5.18
C PHE A 27 -5.66 -11.39 4.16
N ALA A 28 -4.70 -12.28 4.45
CA ALA A 28 -3.57 -12.57 3.57
C ALA A 28 -3.99 -12.98 2.13
N ASP A 29 -5.15 -13.61 2.00
CA ASP A 29 -5.73 -14.05 0.72
C ASP A 29 -7.04 -13.34 0.35
N TYR A 30 -7.41 -12.27 1.07
CA TYR A 30 -8.60 -11.50 0.73
C TYR A 30 -8.37 -10.72 -0.58
N VAL A 31 -9.09 -11.12 -1.63
CA VAL A 31 -9.13 -10.42 -2.92
C VAL A 31 -10.41 -9.60 -3.00
N ALA A 32 -10.27 -8.28 -3.11
CA ALA A 32 -11.43 -7.39 -3.15
C ALA A 32 -12.22 -7.59 -4.45
N LYS A 33 -13.56 -7.57 -4.33
CA LYS A 33 -14.47 -7.71 -5.49
C LYS A 33 -14.76 -6.38 -6.18
N LYS A 34 -14.54 -5.25 -5.50
CA LYS A 34 -14.86 -3.91 -5.99
C LYS A 34 -13.74 -2.95 -5.63
N ASP A 35 -13.58 -1.93 -6.46
CA ASP A 35 -12.70 -0.80 -6.16
C ASP A 35 -13.33 0.09 -5.08
N SER A 36 -12.52 0.55 -4.14
CA SER A 36 -12.88 1.65 -3.24
C SER A 36 -13.09 2.95 -4.04
N PRO A 37 -13.81 3.95 -3.49
CA PRO A 37 -14.12 5.18 -4.24
C PRO A 37 -12.90 5.93 -4.77
N VAL A 38 -11.76 5.92 -4.06
CA VAL A 38 -10.53 6.57 -4.51
C VAL A 38 -9.88 5.80 -5.66
N VAL A 39 -9.82 4.46 -5.59
CA VAL A 39 -9.28 3.62 -6.66
C VAL A 39 -10.11 3.80 -7.93
N ALA A 40 -11.44 3.77 -7.81
CA ALA A 40 -12.34 3.96 -8.94
C ALA A 40 -12.12 5.32 -9.62
N ARG A 41 -11.96 6.39 -8.85
CA ARG A 41 -11.70 7.75 -9.38
C ARG A 41 -10.34 7.85 -10.07
N LEU A 42 -9.29 7.27 -9.49
CA LEU A 42 -7.93 7.28 -10.07
C LEU A 42 -7.88 6.50 -11.39
N LYS A 43 -8.47 5.29 -11.41
CA LYS A 43 -8.59 4.49 -12.64
C LYS A 43 -9.41 5.23 -13.71
N ALA A 44 -10.54 5.82 -13.35
CA ALA A 44 -11.36 6.61 -14.28
C ALA A 44 -10.65 7.85 -14.83
N ALA A 45 -9.73 8.44 -14.05
CA ALA A 45 -8.88 9.54 -14.52
C ALA A 45 -7.77 9.09 -15.49
N GLY A 46 -7.59 7.77 -15.66
CA GLY A 46 -6.63 7.11 -16.53
C GLY A 46 -5.31 6.72 -15.85
N ALA A 47 -5.22 6.81 -14.51
CA ALA A 47 -4.00 6.47 -13.78
C ALA A 47 -3.75 4.95 -13.78
N ILE A 48 -2.48 4.57 -13.76
CA ILE A 48 -2.03 3.16 -13.80
C ILE A 48 -1.55 2.74 -12.41
N LEU A 49 -2.29 1.85 -11.76
CA LEU A 49 -1.87 1.28 -10.48
C LEU A 49 -0.76 0.26 -10.72
N ILE A 50 0.41 0.48 -10.14
CA ILE A 50 1.57 -0.40 -10.31
C ILE A 50 1.84 -1.31 -9.12
N GLY A 51 1.20 -1.07 -7.97
CA GLY A 51 1.36 -1.93 -6.80
C GLY A 51 0.75 -1.38 -5.52
N LYS A 52 0.80 -2.21 -4.48
CA LYS A 52 0.29 -1.90 -3.15
C LYS A 52 1.47 -1.70 -2.20
N THR A 53 1.45 -0.63 -1.40
CA THR A 53 2.50 -0.33 -0.42
C THR A 53 2.16 -0.93 0.94
N ASN A 54 3.21 -1.44 1.59
CA ASN A 54 3.13 -2.11 2.87
C ASN A 54 2.58 -1.19 3.98
N VAL A 55 1.90 -1.77 4.96
CA VAL A 55 1.30 -1.06 6.09
C VAL A 55 1.49 -1.83 7.39
N ALA A 56 1.28 -1.16 8.52
CA ALA A 56 1.17 -1.82 9.81
C ALA A 56 0.02 -2.82 9.80
N THR A 57 0.10 -3.84 10.66
CA THR A 57 -1.06 -4.70 10.95
C THR A 57 -2.27 -3.81 11.31
N MET A 58 -3.33 -3.87 10.50
CA MET A 58 -4.54 -3.06 10.66
C MET A 58 -4.28 -1.55 10.82
N LEU A 59 -3.21 -1.02 10.18
CA LEU A 59 -2.76 0.37 10.31
C LEU A 59 -2.48 0.80 11.77
N SER A 60 -2.25 -0.14 12.69
CA SER A 60 -2.20 0.11 14.13
C SER A 60 -0.83 0.58 14.63
N ASP A 61 0.11 0.86 13.72
CA ASP A 61 1.42 1.39 14.05
C ASP A 61 1.89 2.49 13.08
N TRP A 62 3.02 3.10 13.43
CA TRP A 62 3.75 4.06 12.59
C TRP A 62 5.03 3.52 11.95
N GLN A 63 5.36 2.26 12.20
CA GLN A 63 6.57 1.61 11.70
C GLN A 63 6.37 0.84 10.39
N SER A 64 5.12 0.63 9.98
CA SER A 64 4.75 -0.26 8.88
C SER A 64 5.28 -1.68 9.10
N ASP A 65 5.05 -2.23 10.29
CA ASP A 65 5.43 -3.60 10.66
C ASP A 65 4.21 -4.52 10.71
N ASN A 66 4.37 -5.71 10.12
CA ASN A 66 3.33 -6.72 10.09
C ASN A 66 3.89 -8.12 9.83
N PRO A 67 3.19 -9.19 10.24
CA PRO A 67 3.67 -10.57 10.09
C PRO A 67 3.67 -11.10 8.65
N LEU A 68 3.05 -10.41 7.67
CA LEU A 68 2.97 -10.88 6.29
C LEU A 68 4.17 -10.44 5.44
N PHE A 69 4.62 -9.21 5.62
CA PHE A 69 5.66 -8.58 4.80
C PHE A 69 6.82 -8.04 5.64
N GLY A 70 6.72 -8.08 6.97
CA GLY A 70 7.69 -7.51 7.90
C GLY A 70 7.65 -5.98 7.92
N ARG A 71 8.67 -5.41 8.57
CA ARG A 71 8.83 -3.96 8.72
C ARG A 71 9.46 -3.30 7.49
N THR A 72 8.81 -2.27 6.97
CA THR A 72 9.40 -1.41 5.93
C THR A 72 10.58 -0.61 6.51
N GLY A 73 11.77 -0.73 5.91
CA GLY A 73 12.96 0.03 6.29
C GLY A 73 12.97 1.46 5.75
N ASN A 74 13.63 2.38 6.45
CA ASN A 74 13.87 3.73 5.93
C ASN A 74 14.99 3.70 4.86
N PRO A 75 14.75 4.23 3.65
CA PRO A 75 15.72 4.14 2.55
C PRO A 75 17.02 4.93 2.82
N TRP A 76 16.99 5.95 3.68
CA TRP A 76 18.16 6.74 4.05
C TRP A 76 18.98 6.09 5.16
N ASN A 77 18.34 5.31 6.05
CA ASN A 77 19.02 4.62 7.14
C ASN A 77 18.14 3.49 7.71
N LEU A 78 18.53 2.24 7.48
CA LEU A 78 17.77 1.05 7.90
C LEU A 78 17.59 0.89 9.42
N SER A 79 18.36 1.60 10.26
CA SER A 79 18.14 1.62 11.71
C SER A 79 16.99 2.54 12.13
N ARG A 80 16.47 3.36 11.21
CA ARG A 80 15.35 4.28 11.44
C ARG A 80 14.06 3.74 10.84
N THR A 81 12.95 4.16 11.43
CA THR A 81 11.61 3.91 10.88
C THR A 81 11.43 4.62 9.54
N ALA A 82 10.76 3.98 8.58
CA ALA A 82 10.43 4.57 7.27
C ALA A 82 9.53 5.82 7.33
N ALA A 83 9.07 6.21 8.52
CA ALA A 83 8.09 7.25 8.83
C ALA A 83 6.73 7.12 8.11
N ALA A 84 6.52 6.08 7.30
CA ALA A 84 5.30 5.83 6.53
C ALA A 84 4.15 5.24 7.37
N GLY A 85 4.04 5.60 8.65
CA GLY A 85 2.90 5.26 9.49
C GLY A 85 1.58 5.79 8.95
N ALA A 86 0.49 5.02 9.12
CA ALA A 86 -0.96 5.24 8.81
C ALA A 86 -1.38 6.20 7.67
N ALA A 87 -0.78 7.37 7.51
CA ALA A 87 -0.99 8.35 6.43
C ALA A 87 0.25 8.68 5.54
N GLY A 88 1.47 8.24 5.87
CA GLY A 88 2.72 8.72 5.22
C GLY A 88 3.21 7.98 3.94
N GLY A 89 2.37 7.18 3.29
CA GLY A 89 2.81 6.25 2.24
C GLY A 89 2.96 6.84 0.84
N CYS A 90 3.73 7.92 0.67
CA CYS A 90 4.24 8.37 -0.63
C CYS A 90 5.76 8.67 -0.62
N SER A 91 6.46 8.52 0.50
CA SER A 91 7.91 8.75 0.56
C SER A 91 8.69 7.44 0.47
N GLY A 92 9.10 7.07 -0.73
CA GLY A 92 10.03 5.95 -0.97
C GLY A 92 9.51 4.96 -1.99
N HIS A 93 9.59 5.34 -3.27
CA HIS A 93 9.46 4.38 -4.37
C HIS A 93 10.85 3.73 -4.54
N ASP A 94 11.11 2.65 -3.82
CA ASP A 94 12.10 1.62 -4.20
C ASP A 94 12.01 0.42 -3.25
N ALA A 95 11.42 -0.66 -3.74
CA ALA A 95 11.63 -1.99 -3.18
C ALA A 95 11.59 -2.99 -4.35
N VAL A 96 12.71 -3.09 -5.05
CA VAL A 96 13.02 -4.27 -5.86
C VAL A 96 13.47 -5.37 -4.89
N ARG A 97 12.61 -6.37 -4.69
CA ARG A 97 13.01 -7.78 -4.75
C ARG A 97 11.80 -8.67 -4.99
#